data_AF-A0A3S4XIC3-F1
#
_entry.id   AF-A0A3S4XIC3-F1
#
_cell.length_a   1.000
_cell.length_b   1.000
_cell.length_c   1.000
_cell.angle_alpha   90.00
_cell.angle_beta   90.00
_cell.angle_gamma   90.00
#
_symmetry.space_group_name_H-M   'P 1'
#
loop_
_entity.id
_entity.type
_entity.pdbx_description
1 polymer ?
#
loop_
_entity_poly.entity_id
_entity_poly.type
_entity_poly.pdbx_seq_one_letter_code
_entity_poly.pdbx_strand_id
1 'polypeptide(L)' 'MKCRQATRLISDAQERQLMIKEKIGLNLHLSICTHCRKFQRNCNTLRKLMKDFKG' A
#
# COMPACT_ATOMS: atom_id res chain seq x y z
N MET A 1 1.72 -7.43 -12.35
CA MET A 1 1.93 -7.92 -10.96
C MET A 1 0.72 -8.71 -10.50
N LYS A 2 0.90 -9.68 -9.59
CA LYS A 2 -0.19 -10.42 -8.93
C LYS A 2 -0.58 -9.74 -7.61
N CYS A 3 -1.78 -10.01 -7.08
CA CYS A 3 -2.25 -9.43 -5.81
C CYS A 3 -1.28 -9.63 -4.63
N ARG A 4 -0.61 -10.79 -4.56
CA ARG A 4 0.42 -11.07 -3.54
C ARG A 4 1.63 -10.12 -3.62
N GLN A 5 2.03 -9.75 -4.83
CA GLN A 5 3.13 -8.79 -5.03
C GLN A 5 2.67 -7.36 -4.74
N ALA A 6 1.44 -7.01 -5.13
CA ALA A 6 0.86 -5.70 -4.84
C ALA A 6 0.72 -5.45 -3.33
N THR A 7 0.16 -6.42 -2.60
CA THR A 7 0.03 -6.38 -1.13
C THR A 7 1.38 -6.27 -0.44
N ARG A 8 2.40 -7.01 -0.90
CA ARG A 8 3.77 -6.85 -0.41
C ARG A 8 4.31 -5.44 -0.61
N LEU A 9 4.18 -4.87 -1.81
CA LEU A 9 4.62 -3.48 -2.08
C LEU A 9 3.86 -2.45 -1.24
N ILE A 10 2.57 -2.68 -0.97
CA ILE A 10 1.75 -1.81 -0.09
C ILE A 10 2.27 -1.84 1.35
N SER A 11 2.62 -3.02 1.86
CA SER A 11 3.23 -3.19 3.19
C SER A 11 4.63 -2.55 3.23
N ASP A 12 5.49 -2.84 2.25
CA ASP A 12 6.81 -2.24 2.13
C ASP A 12 6.73 -0.70 2.13
N ALA A 13 5.73 -0.11 1.48
CA ALA A 13 5.52 1.35 1.46
C ALA A 13 5.22 1.97 2.85
N GLN A 14 4.90 1.13 3.85
CA GLN A 14 4.74 1.57 5.23
C GLN A 14 6.10 1.78 5.93
N GLU A 15 7.09 0.97 5.57
CA GLU A 15 8.42 0.90 6.20
C GLU A 15 9.51 1.62 5.38
N ARG A 16 9.42 1.56 4.04
CA ARG A 16 10.38 2.17 3.10
C ARG A 16 9.69 2.97 2.01
N GLN A 17 10.44 3.85 1.37
CA GLN A 17 10.03 4.49 0.12
C GLN A 17 10.08 3.44 -1.01
N LEU A 18 9.03 3.39 -1.83
CA LEU A 18 9.02 2.57 -3.05
C LEU A 18 9.79 3.27 -4.17
N MET A 19 10.49 2.50 -4.99
CA MET A 19 11.07 3.01 -6.24
C MET A 19 9.96 3.47 -7.20
N ILE A 20 10.27 4.43 -8.06
CA ILE A 20 9.31 4.99 -9.02
C ILE A 20 8.67 3.88 -9.88
N LYS A 21 9.47 2.91 -10.36
CA LYS A 21 8.99 1.74 -11.11
C LYS A 21 7.99 0.87 -10.32
N GLU A 22 8.24 0.67 -9.03
CA GLU A 22 7.34 -0.10 -8.14
C GLU A 22 6.03 0.65 -7.94
N LYS A 23 6.11 1.98 -7.74
CA LYS A 23 4.96 2.85 -7.54
C LYS A 23 4.06 2.92 -8.77
N ILE A 24 4.63 3.05 -9.97
CA ILE A 24 3.87 3.05 -11.24
C ILE A 24 3.17 1.72 -11.43
N GLY A 25 3.89 0.60 -11.30
CA GLY A 25 3.29 -0.72 -11.42
C GLY A 25 2.17 -0.93 -10.41
N LEU A 26 2.38 -0.50 -9.16
CA LEU A 26 1.39 -0.66 -8.10
C LEU A 26 0.14 0.16 -8.40
N ASN A 27 0.29 1.41 -8.83
CA ASN A 27 -0.85 2.26 -9.21
C ASN A 27 -1.67 1.66 -10.37
N LEU A 28 -1.01 1.10 -11.38
CA LEU A 28 -1.70 0.39 -12.47
C LEU A 28 -2.47 -0.84 -11.98
N HIS A 29 -1.92 -1.61 -11.04
CA HIS A 29 -2.65 -2.73 -10.47
C HIS A 29 -3.82 -2.27 -9.58
N LEU A 30 -3.62 -1.18 -8.84
CA LEU A 30 -4.66 -0.59 -8.03
C LEU A 30 -5.78 0.00 -8.87
N SER A 31 -5.56 0.45 -10.10
CA SER A 31 -6.65 0.94 -10.97
C SER A 31 -7.63 -0.17 -11.37
N ILE A 32 -7.17 -1.42 -11.46
CA ILE A 32 -8.00 -2.57 -11.85
C ILE A 32 -8.50 -3.39 -10.64
N CYS A 33 -7.72 -3.49 -9.56
CA CYS A 33 -8.03 -4.38 -8.45
C CYS A 33 -8.58 -3.62 -7.23
N THR A 34 -9.89 -3.72 -7.03
CA THR A 34 -10.58 -3.08 -5.89
C THR A 34 -10.15 -3.65 -4.54
N HIS A 35 -9.82 -4.95 -4.46
CA HIS A 35 -9.35 -5.59 -3.23
C HIS A 35 -8.02 -5.00 -2.76
N CYS A 36 -7.03 -4.88 -3.65
CA CYS A 36 -5.75 -4.28 -3.33
C CYS A 36 -5.87 -2.78 -2.98
N ARG A 37 -6.80 -2.04 -3.62
CA ARG A 37 -7.11 -0.65 -3.21
C ARG A 37 -7.64 -0.56 -1.78
N LYS A 38 -8.60 -1.41 -1.42
CA LYS A 38 -9.14 -1.45 -0.06
C LYS A 38 -8.05 -1.80 0.95
N PHE A 39 -7.19 -2.77 0.62
CA PHE A 39 -6.04 -3.13 1.45
C PHE A 39 -5.08 -1.95 1.66
N GLN A 40 -4.70 -1.23 0.59
CA GLN A 40 -3.85 -0.04 0.69
C GLN A 40 -4.46 1.03 1.59
N ARG A 41 -5.77 1.30 1.44
CA ARG A 41 -6.48 2.25 2.31
C ARG A 41 -6.44 1.78 3.76
N ASN A 42 -6.69 0.50 4.03
CA ASN A 42 -6.63 -0.04 5.39
C ASN A 42 -5.24 0.13 6.02
N CYS A 43 -4.16 -0.20 5.31
CA CYS A 43 -2.79 0.00 5.79
C CYS A 43 -2.51 1.48 6.11
N ASN A 44 -2.96 2.39 5.25
CA ASN A 44 -2.78 3.83 5.48
C ASN A 44 -3.59 4.34 6.69
N THR A 45 -4.83 3.85 6.86
CA THR A 45 -5.65 4.16 8.04
C THR A 45 -4.96 3.66 9.31
N LEU A 46 -4.50 2.40 9.33
CA LEU A 46 -3.77 1.83 10.45
C LEU A 46 -2.51 2.64 10.78
N ARG A 47 -1.70 3.00 9.78
CA ARG A 47 -0.51 3.85 10.00
C ARG A 47 -0.87 5.23 10.55
N LYS A 48 -1.98 5.83 10.09
CA LYS A 48 -2.45 7.11 10.63
C LYS A 48 -2.86 6.95 12.10
N LEU A 49 -3.68 5.95 12.41
CA LEU A 49 -4.11 5.66 13.78
C LEU A 49 -2.91 5.42 14.71
N MET A 50 -1.90 4.65 14.27
CA MET A 50 -0.68 4.43 15.07
C MET A 50 0.12 5.71 15.31
N LYS A 51 0.15 6.64 14.34
CA LYS A 51 0.81 7.95 14.51
C LYS A 51 0.02 8.89 15.41
N ASP A 52 -1.30 8.82 15.34
CA ASP A 52 -2.22 9.61 16.15
C ASP A 52 -2.31 9.06 17.58
N PHE A 53 -2.05 7.76 17.78
CA PHE A 53 -1.87 7.11 19.06
C PHE A 53 -0.53 7.53 19.69
N LYS A 54 -0.44 8.82 20.05
CA LYS A 54 0.51 9.30 21.03
C LYS A 54 -0.06 8.95 22.41
N GLY A 55 0.59 8.01 23.09
CA GLY A 55 0.51 7.93 24.55
C GLY A 55 1.13 9.16 25.17
#